data_AF-A0A8J9YLP3-F1
#
_entry.id   AF-A0A8J9YLP3-F1
#
_cell.length_a   1.000
_cell.length_b   1.000
_cell.length_c   1.000
_cell.angle_alpha   90.00
_cell.angle_beta   90.00
_cell.angle_gamma   90.00
#
_symmetry.space_group_name_H-M   'P 1'
#
loop_
_entity.id
_entity.type
_entity.pdbx_description
1 polymer ?
#
loop_
_entity_poly.entity_id
_entity_poly.type
_entity_poly.pdbx_seq_one_letter_code
_entity_poly.pdbx_strand_id
1 'polypeptide(L)'
;MAFPKIDGYVVTEKLGSGSYSTVYKAYTKVGARSIVAVKCVDKSRIKHSGAAIDNLITEIRLLKTLTHPHIVHMKHFTWDDKNIYIIMEYCCGGDLSKYIHKYGRIPEKQVLYFLQQLASALKFLREKGVVHMDLKPHNLLLHKDSDEKYMLKVADFGFAQHLSEDTMKSIRGSPLYMAPEMVLGNYDARVDLWSVGEMHVVL
;
A
#
# COMPACT_ATOMS: atom_id res chain seq x y z
N MET A 1 14.52 -17.01 13.34
CA MET A 1 13.04 -16.95 13.40
C MET A 1 12.49 -17.84 12.28
N ALA A 2 11.44 -18.62 12.56
CA ALA A 2 10.80 -19.43 11.52
C ALA A 2 9.83 -18.58 10.68
N PHE A 3 9.83 -18.78 9.36
CA PHE A 3 8.85 -18.14 8.48
C PHE A 3 7.44 -18.74 8.66
N PRO A 4 6.36 -17.97 8.41
CA PRO A 4 5.01 -18.51 8.44
C PRO A 4 4.85 -19.62 7.40
N LYS A 5 4.17 -20.71 7.77
CA LYS A 5 3.77 -21.77 6.85
C LYS A 5 2.45 -21.39 6.21
N ILE A 6 2.49 -21.10 4.91
CA ILE A 6 1.32 -20.70 4.13
C ILE A 6 1.11 -21.78 3.08
N ASP A 7 -0.11 -22.34 3.04
CA ASP A 7 -0.43 -23.36 2.05
C ASP A 7 -0.29 -22.80 0.63
N GLY A 8 0.25 -23.60 -0.30
CA GLY A 8 0.53 -23.17 -1.66
C GLY A 8 1.70 -22.19 -1.85
N TYR A 9 2.39 -21.73 -0.79
CA TYR A 9 3.51 -20.79 -0.89
C TYR A 9 4.78 -21.24 -0.14
N VAL A 10 5.95 -20.84 -0.65
CA VAL A 10 7.25 -20.95 0.02
C VAL A 10 7.71 -19.53 0.39
N VAL A 11 7.71 -19.21 1.68
CA VAL A 11 8.14 -17.91 2.20
C VAL A 11 9.67 -17.88 2.34
N THR A 12 10.31 -16.81 1.87
CA THR A 12 11.79 -16.76 1.76
C THR A 12 12.43 -15.59 2.47
N GLU A 13 11.80 -14.41 2.47
CA GLU A 13 12.44 -13.17 2.93
C GLU A 13 11.41 -12.27 3.60
N LYS A 14 11.82 -11.54 4.64
CA LYS A 14 11.01 -10.47 5.23
C LYS A 14 11.27 -9.16 4.48
N LEU A 15 10.22 -8.56 3.93
CA LEU A 15 10.27 -7.32 3.15
C LEU A 15 10.01 -6.06 4.01
N GLY A 16 9.18 -6.19 5.05
CA GLY A 16 8.78 -5.06 5.89
C GLY A 16 7.94 -5.48 7.09
N SER A 17 7.71 -4.54 8.03
CA SER A 17 6.81 -4.72 9.18
C SER A 17 5.96 -3.47 9.37
N GLY A 18 4.69 -3.66 9.72
CA GLY A 18 3.80 -2.62 10.21
C GLY A 18 3.36 -2.90 11.64
N SER A 19 2.42 -2.12 12.17
CA SER A 19 1.97 -2.20 13.56
C SER A 19 1.43 -3.58 13.95
N TYR A 20 0.63 -4.20 13.08
CA TYR A 20 0.02 -5.51 13.30
C TYR A 20 0.31 -6.52 12.19
N SER A 21 1.19 -6.18 11.24
CA SER A 21 1.48 -7.03 10.08
C SER A 21 2.96 -7.14 9.77
N THR A 22 3.35 -8.23 9.12
CA THR A 22 4.69 -8.42 8.54
C THR A 22 4.55 -8.84 7.09
N VAL A 23 5.31 -8.22 6.20
CA VAL A 23 5.28 -8.53 4.77
C VAL A 23 6.47 -9.39 4.41
N TYR A 24 6.21 -10.48 3.68
CA TYR A 24 7.23 -11.42 3.24
C TYR A 24 7.24 -11.60 1.72
N LYS A 25 8.39 -11.91 1.14
CA LYS A 25 8.53 -12.45 -0.21
C LYS A 25 8.24 -13.93 -0.17
N ALA A 26 7.47 -14.41 -1.15
CA ALA A 26 7.20 -15.84 -1.31
C ALA A 26 7.11 -16.25 -2.78
N TYR A 27 7.21 -17.56 -3.01
CA TYR A 27 7.03 -18.20 -4.31
C TYR A 27 5.82 -19.13 -4.29
N THR A 28 5.05 -19.18 -5.37
CA THR A 28 3.99 -20.19 -5.56
C THR A 28 4.58 -21.60 -5.64
N LYS A 29 3.98 -22.56 -4.92
CA LYS A 29 4.33 -23.99 -4.97
C LYS A 29 3.67 -24.72 -6.13
N VAL A 30 2.47 -24.26 -6.52
CA VAL A 30 1.63 -24.90 -7.54
C VAL A 30 1.59 -24.00 -8.79
N GLY A 31 1.62 -24.62 -9.96
CA GLY A 31 1.58 -23.94 -11.25
C GLY A 31 2.92 -23.28 -11.63
N ALA A 32 2.86 -22.27 -12.50
CA ALA A 32 4.04 -21.51 -12.89
C ALA A 32 4.65 -20.80 -11.68
N ARG A 33 5.96 -20.93 -11.51
CA ARG A 33 6.69 -20.30 -10.41
C ARG A 33 6.56 -18.78 -10.53
N SER A 34 5.82 -18.17 -9.62
CA SER A 34 5.60 -16.73 -9.57
C SER A 34 6.01 -16.18 -8.22
N ILE A 35 6.57 -14.97 -8.22
CA ILE A 35 6.96 -14.25 -7.01
C ILE A 35 5.78 -13.41 -6.52
N VAL A 36 5.54 -13.43 -5.21
CA VAL A 36 4.48 -12.66 -4.55
C VAL A 36 5.00 -11.97 -3.29
N ALA A 37 4.32 -10.91 -2.88
CA ALA A 37 4.44 -10.34 -1.55
C ALA A 37 3.25 -10.83 -0.70
N VAL A 38 3.49 -11.23 0.54
CA VAL A 38 2.45 -11.72 1.45
C VAL A 38 2.45 -10.88 2.72
N LYS A 39 1.41 -10.09 2.91
CA LYS A 39 1.15 -9.35 4.16
C LYS A 39 0.46 -10.30 5.14
N CYS A 40 1.19 -10.69 6.18
CA CYS A 40 0.73 -11.57 7.26
C CYS A 40 0.26 -10.70 8.43
N VAL A 41 -1.00 -10.81 8.80
CA VAL A 41 -1.61 -10.11 9.93
C VAL A 41 -1.88 -11.10 11.06
N ASP A 42 -1.35 -10.82 12.24
CA ASP A 42 -1.52 -11.66 13.43
C ASP A 42 -2.87 -11.35 14.10
N LYS A 43 -3.77 -12.33 14.13
CA LYS A 43 -5.12 -12.18 14.70
C LYS A 43 -5.08 -11.78 16.18
N SER A 44 -4.06 -12.23 16.92
CA SER A 44 -3.91 -11.91 18.34
C SER A 44 -3.55 -10.44 18.60
N ARG A 45 -2.98 -9.74 17.61
CA ARG A 45 -2.62 -8.32 17.69
C ARG A 45 -3.80 -7.38 17.39
N ILE A 46 -4.82 -7.87 16.70
CA ILE A 46 -5.99 -7.07 16.30
C ILE A 46 -7.27 -7.43 17.06
N LYS A 47 -7.33 -8.60 17.72
CA LYS A 47 -8.54 -9.09 18.43
C LYS A 47 -9.15 -8.12 19.46
N HIS A 48 -8.36 -7.20 20.01
CA HIS A 48 -8.79 -6.23 21.02
C HIS A 48 -9.02 -4.82 20.46
N SER A 49 -8.91 -4.64 19.14
CA SER A 49 -9.09 -3.36 18.47
C SER A 49 -10.11 -3.51 17.34
N GLY A 50 -11.37 -3.13 17.61
CA GLY A 50 -12.44 -3.12 16.61
C GLY A 50 -12.04 -2.30 15.37
N ALA A 51 -11.45 -1.12 15.59
CA ALA A 51 -10.96 -0.27 14.51
C ALA A 51 -9.88 -0.95 13.64
N ALA A 52 -8.96 -1.73 14.21
CA ALA A 52 -7.95 -2.45 13.42
C ALA A 52 -8.57 -3.58 12.59
N ILE A 53 -9.57 -4.27 13.13
CA ILE A 53 -10.33 -5.30 12.41
C ILE A 53 -11.12 -4.66 11.25
N ASP A 54 -11.82 -3.56 11.51
CA ASP A 54 -12.61 -2.85 10.50
C ASP A 54 -11.73 -2.31 9.37
N ASN A 55 -10.55 -1.76 9.71
CA ASN A 55 -9.55 -1.33 8.74
C ASN A 55 -9.07 -2.49 7.86
N LEU A 56 -8.76 -3.64 8.46
CA LEU A 56 -8.33 -4.83 7.72
C LEU A 56 -9.42 -5.34 6.77
N ILE A 57 -10.67 -5.41 7.24
CA ILE A 57 -11.81 -5.84 6.42
C ILE A 57 -12.01 -4.86 5.26
N THR A 58 -11.91 -3.55 5.54
CA THR A 58 -12.03 -2.49 4.53
C THR A 58 -10.90 -2.58 3.51
N GLU A 59 -9.65 -2.76 3.95
CA GLU A 59 -8.48 -2.95 3.09
C GLU A 59 -8.69 -4.13 2.12
N ILE A 60 -9.10 -5.30 2.63
CA ILE A 60 -9.35 -6.49 1.80
C ILE A 60 -10.50 -6.22 0.81
N ARG A 61 -11.59 -5.55 1.25
CA ARG A 61 -12.73 -5.24 0.38
C ARG A 61 -12.35 -4.28 -0.74
N LEU A 62 -11.58 -3.24 -0.45
CA LEU A 62 -11.07 -2.29 -1.43
C LEU A 62 -10.13 -2.99 -2.41
N LEU A 63 -9.11 -3.70 -1.92
CA LEU A 63 -8.12 -4.36 -2.77
C LEU A 63 -8.72 -5.41 -3.73
N LYS A 64 -9.90 -5.97 -3.42
CA LYS A 64 -10.64 -6.84 -4.35
C LYS A 64 -11.18 -6.12 -5.58
N THR A 65 -11.52 -4.84 -5.47
CA THR A 65 -12.19 -4.07 -6.53
C THR A 65 -11.23 -3.13 -7.25
N LEU A 66 -10.09 -2.81 -6.65
CA LEU A 66 -9.08 -1.92 -7.21
C LEU A 66 -8.14 -2.68 -8.16
N THR A 67 -8.38 -2.54 -9.46
CA THR A 67 -7.49 -3.04 -10.51
C THR A 67 -7.02 -1.88 -11.39
N HIS A 68 -5.75 -1.51 -11.26
CA HIS A 68 -5.12 -0.40 -11.98
C HIS A 68 -3.61 -0.64 -12.10
N PRO A 69 -2.93 -0.28 -13.20
CA PRO A 69 -1.50 -0.55 -13.40
C PRO A 69 -0.59 0.03 -12.31
N HIS A 70 -0.97 1.17 -11.73
CA HIS A 70 -0.23 1.89 -10.69
C HIS A 70 -0.78 1.69 -9.27
N ILE A 71 -1.52 0.61 -9.03
CA ILE A 71 -1.95 0.16 -7.69
C ILE A 71 -1.48 -1.28 -7.52
N VAL A 72 -0.98 -1.63 -6.33
CA VAL A 72 -0.59 -3.00 -6.01
C VAL A 72 -1.81 -3.91 -6.08
N HIS A 73 -1.76 -4.87 -7.00
CA HIS A 73 -2.81 -5.84 -7.19
C HIS A 73 -2.79 -6.92 -6.10
N MET A 74 -3.94 -7.11 -5.45
CA MET A 74 -4.18 -8.25 -4.58
C MET A 74 -4.61 -9.45 -5.42
N LYS A 75 -3.77 -10.48 -5.46
CA LYS A 75 -4.02 -11.72 -6.20
C LYS A 75 -5.03 -12.60 -5.48
N HIS A 76 -4.89 -12.72 -4.16
CA HIS A 76 -5.70 -13.61 -3.33
C HIS A 76 -5.61 -13.20 -1.86
N PHE A 77 -6.50 -13.72 -1.02
CA PHE A 77 -6.40 -13.63 0.43
C PHE A 77 -6.84 -14.96 1.05
N THR A 78 -6.20 -15.38 2.14
CA THR A 78 -6.53 -16.61 2.88
C THR A 78 -6.22 -16.43 4.37
N TRP A 79 -6.59 -17.40 5.21
CA TRP A 79 -6.36 -17.34 6.65
C TRP A 79 -6.19 -18.74 7.26
N ASP A 80 -5.56 -18.79 8.43
CA ASP A 80 -5.53 -19.96 9.32
C ASP A 80 -6.00 -19.55 10.73
N ASP A 81 -5.84 -20.41 11.74
CA ASP A 81 -6.26 -20.11 13.11
C ASP A 81 -5.55 -18.90 13.73
N LYS A 82 -4.33 -18.59 13.29
CA LYS A 82 -3.45 -17.58 13.89
C LYS A 82 -3.37 -16.29 13.07
N ASN A 83 -3.41 -16.38 11.75
CA ASN A 83 -3.08 -15.28 10.85
C ASN A 83 -4.07 -15.11 9.71
N ILE A 84 -4.09 -13.90 9.17
CA ILE A 84 -4.69 -13.55 7.88
C ILE A 84 -3.56 -13.24 6.91
N TYR A 85 -3.67 -13.72 5.68
CA TYR A 85 -2.65 -13.57 4.63
C TYR A 85 -3.27 -12.84 3.43
N ILE A 86 -2.70 -11.69 3.07
CA ILE A 86 -3.05 -10.95 1.86
C ILE A 86 -1.92 -11.15 0.85
N ILE A 87 -2.23 -11.83 -0.26
CA ILE A 87 -1.27 -12.20 -1.30
C ILE A 87 -1.34 -11.16 -2.41
N MET A 88 -0.24 -10.48 -2.64
CA MET A 88 -0.12 -9.34 -3.54
C MET A 88 0.95 -9.59 -4.61
N GLU A 89 0.89 -8.82 -5.69
CA GLU A 89 2.01 -8.74 -6.61
C GLU A 89 3.29 -8.26 -5.90
N TYR A 90 4.44 -8.77 -6.36
CA TYR A 90 5.73 -8.40 -5.81
C TYR A 90 6.34 -7.24 -6.60
N CYS A 91 6.62 -6.14 -5.91
CA CYS A 91 7.31 -4.98 -6.46
C CYS A 91 8.82 -5.09 -6.17
N CYS A 92 9.60 -5.48 -7.18
CA CYS A 92 11.01 -5.83 -7.04
C CYS A 92 11.95 -4.63 -6.77
N GLY A 93 11.51 -3.41 -7.08
CA GLY A 93 12.27 -2.18 -6.89
C GLY A 93 12.22 -1.62 -5.46
N GLY A 94 11.50 -2.26 -4.54
CA GLY A 94 11.31 -1.77 -3.18
C GLY A 94 10.38 -0.55 -3.11
N ASP A 95 10.47 0.20 -2.02
CA ASP A 95 9.70 1.44 -1.83
C ASP A 95 10.48 2.68 -2.32
N LEU A 96 9.73 3.72 -2.67
CA LEU A 96 10.26 4.98 -3.19
C LEU A 96 11.13 5.70 -2.16
N SER A 97 10.88 5.50 -0.86
CA SER A 97 11.75 6.05 0.20
C SER A 97 13.18 5.49 0.10
N LYS A 98 13.34 4.16 0.00
CA LYS A 98 14.64 3.53 -0.23
C LYS A 98 15.26 3.94 -1.56
N TYR A 99 14.45 4.13 -2.59
CA TYR A 99 14.94 4.63 -3.88
C TYR A 99 15.56 6.02 -3.74
N ILE A 100 14.86 6.97 -3.12
CA ILE A 100 15.38 8.33 -2.85
C ILE A 100 16.65 8.24 -2.00
N HIS A 101 16.65 7.43 -0.94
CA HIS A 101 17.82 7.29 -0.06
C HIS A 101 19.05 6.74 -0.79
N LYS A 102 18.84 5.81 -1.73
CA LYS A 102 19.92 5.19 -2.51
C LYS A 102 20.50 6.12 -3.58
N TYR A 103 19.66 6.88 -4.27
CA TYR A 103 20.06 7.69 -5.44
C TYR A 103 20.20 9.19 -5.15
N GLY A 104 19.77 9.65 -3.97
CA GLY A 104 19.74 11.06 -3.62
C GLY A 104 18.67 11.81 -4.42
N ARG A 105 19.02 13.00 -4.91
CA ARG A 105 18.10 13.85 -5.69
C ARG A 105 17.72 13.17 -7.00
N ILE A 106 16.43 13.02 -7.23
CA ILE A 106 15.93 12.37 -8.43
C ILE A 106 15.88 13.40 -9.57
N PRO A 107 16.31 13.04 -10.81
CA PRO A 107 16.16 13.95 -11.94
C PRO A 107 14.70 14.33 -12.17
N GLU A 108 14.43 15.61 -12.42
CA GLU A 108 13.08 16.15 -12.56
C GLU A 108 12.21 15.37 -13.55
N LYS A 109 12.78 14.93 -14.68
CA LYS A 109 12.10 14.08 -15.66
C LYS A 109 11.56 12.78 -15.04
N GLN A 110 12.33 12.15 -14.16
CA GLN A 110 11.93 10.93 -13.47
C GLN A 110 10.89 11.22 -12.37
N VAL A 111 11.01 12.36 -11.67
CA VAL A 111 10.00 12.83 -10.72
C VAL A 111 8.66 13.04 -11.41
N LEU A 112 8.62 13.78 -12.51
CA LEU A 112 7.42 14.02 -13.32
C LEU A 112 6.81 12.71 -13.81
N TYR A 113 7.65 11.76 -14.23
CA TYR A 113 7.19 10.44 -14.66
C TYR A 113 6.49 9.68 -13.52
N PHE A 114 7.04 9.66 -12.32
CA PHE A 114 6.38 9.05 -11.15
C PHE A 114 5.10 9.78 -10.73
N LEU A 115 5.10 11.12 -10.79
CA LEU A 115 3.93 11.93 -10.46
C LEU A 115 2.77 11.70 -11.44
N GLN A 116 3.05 11.51 -12.73
CA GLN A 116 2.03 11.16 -13.73
C GLN A 116 1.36 9.81 -13.41
N GLN A 117 2.17 8.82 -13.04
CA GLN A 117 1.69 7.49 -12.66
C GLN A 117 0.85 7.52 -11.38
N LEU A 118 1.31 8.27 -10.38
CA LEU A 118 0.57 8.50 -9.14
C LEU A 118 -0.76 9.23 -9.42
N ALA A 119 -0.73 10.30 -10.23
CA ALA A 119 -1.94 11.04 -10.61
C ALA A 119 -2.96 10.14 -11.32
N SER A 120 -2.50 9.21 -12.18
CA SER A 120 -3.36 8.19 -12.78
C SER A 120 -4.04 7.30 -11.73
N ALA A 121 -3.26 6.81 -10.75
CA ALA A 121 -3.80 6.00 -9.66
C ALA A 121 -4.82 6.77 -8.81
N LEU A 122 -4.52 8.02 -8.43
CA LEU A 122 -5.42 8.85 -7.62
C LEU A 122 -6.70 9.22 -8.36
N LYS A 123 -6.62 9.48 -9.68
CA LYS A 123 -7.81 9.68 -10.51
C LYS A 123 -8.72 8.46 -10.46
N PHE A 124 -8.16 7.26 -10.63
CA PHE A 124 -8.91 6.01 -10.55
C PHE A 124 -9.53 5.80 -9.16
N LEU A 125 -8.79 6.05 -8.08
CA LEU A 125 -9.33 5.95 -6.71
C LEU A 125 -10.50 6.91 -6.50
N ARG A 126 -10.37 8.15 -6.96
CA ARG A 126 -11.44 9.16 -6.89
C ARG A 126 -12.69 8.73 -7.65
N GLU A 127 -12.56 8.17 -8.85
CA GLU A 127 -13.68 7.64 -9.63
C GLU A 127 -14.39 6.47 -8.93
N LYS A 128 -13.67 5.72 -8.08
CA LYS A 128 -14.23 4.67 -7.21
C LYS A 128 -14.74 5.20 -5.87
N GLY A 129 -14.65 6.50 -5.63
CA GLY A 129 -15.01 7.11 -4.35
C GLY A 129 -14.11 6.66 -3.20
N VAL A 130 -12.83 6.34 -3.48
CA VAL A 130 -11.86 5.85 -2.49
C VAL A 130 -10.81 6.93 -2.20
N VAL A 131 -10.43 7.07 -0.93
CA VAL A 131 -9.32 7.93 -0.47
C VAL A 131 -8.29 7.06 0.23
N HIS A 132 -7.01 7.29 -0.03
CA HIS A 132 -5.93 6.48 0.53
C HIS A 132 -5.55 6.91 1.96
N MET A 133 -5.44 8.21 2.23
CA MET A 133 -5.16 8.81 3.55
C MET A 133 -3.80 8.50 4.20
N ASP A 134 -2.88 7.85 3.48
CA ASP A 134 -1.51 7.59 3.98
C ASP A 134 -0.51 7.51 2.82
N LEU A 135 -0.67 8.39 1.83
CA LEU A 135 0.29 8.50 0.74
C LEU A 135 1.61 9.06 1.26
N LYS A 136 2.67 8.28 1.06
CA LYS A 136 4.03 8.62 1.46
C LYS A 136 5.02 7.77 0.67
N PRO A 137 6.30 8.14 0.57
CA PRO A 137 7.28 7.36 -0.19
C PRO A 137 7.44 5.90 0.25
N HIS A 138 7.09 5.56 1.50
CA HIS A 138 7.12 4.17 2.00
C HIS A 138 5.99 3.30 1.43
N ASN A 139 4.87 3.91 1.05
CA ASN A 139 3.68 3.24 0.52
C ASN A 139 3.63 3.29 -1.02
N LEU A 140 4.68 3.80 -1.66
CA LEU A 140 4.82 3.84 -3.11
C LEU A 140 5.91 2.87 -3.50
N LEU A 141 5.52 1.74 -4.05
CA LEU A 141 6.44 0.68 -4.46
C LEU A 141 6.86 0.86 -5.91
N LEU A 142 8.00 0.30 -6.25
CA LEU A 142 8.55 0.31 -7.60
C LEU A 142 8.60 -1.12 -8.14
N HIS A 143 8.06 -1.30 -9.35
CA HIS A 143 8.17 -2.52 -10.14
C HIS A 143 8.97 -2.21 -11.40
N LYS A 144 9.74 -3.16 -11.91
CA LYS A 144 10.41 -2.99 -13.20
C LYS A 144 9.57 -3.62 -14.30
N ASP A 145 9.25 -2.85 -15.32
CA ASP A 145 8.60 -3.38 -16.52
C ASP A 145 9.57 -4.21 -17.39
N SER A 146 9.10 -4.67 -18.54
CA SER A 146 9.92 -5.44 -19.49
C SER A 146 11.11 -4.68 -20.07
N ASP A 147 11.08 -3.35 -20.03
CA ASP A 147 12.14 -2.46 -20.50
C ASP A 147 13.09 -2.06 -19.35
N GLU A 148 13.00 -2.73 -18.20
CA GLU A 148 13.76 -2.44 -16.97
C GLU A 148 13.50 -1.02 -16.38
N LYS A 149 12.40 -0.37 -16.78
CA LYS A 149 12.01 0.94 -16.25
C LYS A 149 11.19 0.79 -14.98
N TYR A 150 11.43 1.67 -14.02
CA TYR A 150 10.67 1.70 -12.78
C TYR A 150 9.26 2.26 -13.01
N MET A 151 8.27 1.45 -12.64
CA MET A 151 6.85 1.74 -12.61
C MET A 151 6.41 1.87 -11.16
N LEU A 152 5.78 3.00 -10.82
CA LEU A 152 5.23 3.27 -9.51
C LEU A 152 3.92 2.52 -9.29
N LYS A 153 3.76 1.97 -8.09
CA LYS A 153 2.55 1.29 -7.60
C LYS A 153 2.20 1.75 -6.20
N VAL A 154 0.99 2.26 -6.02
CA VAL A 154 0.44 2.63 -4.71
C VAL A 154 0.11 1.37 -3.91
N ALA A 155 0.56 1.30 -2.66
CA ALA A 155 0.43 0.16 -1.77
C ALA A 155 -0.07 0.57 -0.38
N ASP A 156 -0.44 -0.42 0.44
CA ASP A 156 -0.89 -0.27 1.83
C ASP A 156 -2.17 0.57 2.01
N PHE A 157 -3.30 -0.07 1.72
CA PHE A 157 -4.64 0.52 1.85
C PHE A 157 -5.20 0.36 3.28
N GLY A 158 -4.36 0.10 4.28
CA GLY A 158 -4.78 -0.13 5.68
C GLY A 158 -5.46 1.08 6.34
N PHE A 159 -5.29 2.28 5.78
CA PHE A 159 -6.02 3.48 6.21
C PHE A 159 -7.13 3.90 5.24
N ALA A 160 -7.19 3.33 4.04
CA ALA A 160 -8.06 3.78 2.97
C ALA A 160 -9.54 3.51 3.27
N GLN A 161 -10.41 4.39 2.76
CA GLN A 161 -11.87 4.29 2.97
C GLN A 161 -12.64 4.77 1.73
N HIS A 162 -13.91 4.38 1.65
CA HIS A 162 -14.84 5.02 0.73
C HIS A 162 -15.27 6.37 1.30
N LEU A 163 -15.44 7.36 0.42
CA LEU A 163 -16.11 8.62 0.74
C LEU A 163 -17.58 8.32 1.05
N SER A 164 -17.95 8.39 2.33
CA SER A 164 -19.34 8.63 2.71
C SER A 164 -19.63 10.12 2.61
N GLU A 165 -20.91 10.50 2.43
CA GLU A 165 -21.35 11.90 2.51
C GLU A 165 -21.07 12.51 3.90
N ASP A 166 -20.89 11.67 4.91
CA ASP A 166 -20.46 12.08 6.24
C ASP A 166 -18.98 12.44 6.28
N THR A 167 -18.73 13.64 6.79
CA THR A 167 -17.41 14.17 7.12
C THR A 167 -16.58 13.19 7.94
N MET A 168 -15.36 12.89 7.49
CA MET A 168 -14.44 12.00 8.20
C MET A 168 -13.85 12.71 9.43
N LYS A 169 -14.01 12.12 10.62
CA LYS A 169 -13.66 12.78 11.91
C LYS A 169 -12.45 12.19 12.64
N SER A 170 -11.79 11.16 12.09
CA SER A 170 -10.68 10.49 12.78
C SER A 170 -9.32 10.83 12.18
N ILE A 171 -8.40 11.33 13.00
CA ILE A 171 -7.00 11.58 12.60
C ILE A 171 -6.31 10.24 12.31
N ARG A 172 -5.78 10.08 11.09
CA ARG A 172 -5.11 8.86 10.59
C ARG A 172 -4.01 9.24 9.59
N GLY A 173 -3.07 8.33 9.35
CA GLY A 173 -1.96 8.54 8.42
C GLY A 173 -0.69 9.07 9.09
N SER A 174 0.33 9.34 8.28
CA SER A 174 1.65 9.77 8.74
C SER A 174 1.75 11.29 8.88
N PRO A 175 2.05 11.85 10.07
CA PRO A 175 1.96 13.29 10.34
C PRO A 175 2.70 14.20 9.37
N LEU A 176 3.87 13.77 8.86
CA LEU A 176 4.69 14.56 7.94
C LEU A 176 4.05 14.78 6.54
N TYR A 177 3.10 13.92 6.14
CA TYR A 177 2.44 13.99 4.83
C TYR A 177 0.94 14.30 4.96
N MET A 178 0.48 14.57 6.18
CA MET A 178 -0.91 14.76 6.52
C MET A 178 -1.37 16.18 6.18
N ALA A 179 -2.51 16.29 5.50
CA ALA A 179 -3.11 17.59 5.22
C ALA A 179 -3.60 18.24 6.53
N PRO A 180 -3.43 19.56 6.71
CA PRO A 180 -3.79 20.25 7.95
C PRO A 180 -5.28 20.11 8.31
N GLU A 181 -6.17 20.03 7.32
CA GLU A 181 -7.61 19.82 7.51
C GLU A 181 -7.97 18.47 8.13
N MET A 182 -7.09 17.46 8.04
CA MET A 182 -7.29 16.18 8.72
C MET A 182 -7.24 16.33 10.25
N VAL A 183 -6.47 17.30 10.76
CA VAL A 183 -6.40 17.64 12.19
C VAL A 183 -7.67 18.37 12.64
N LEU A 184 -8.29 19.13 11.72
CA LEU A 184 -9.51 19.90 11.97
C LEU A 184 -10.79 19.05 11.88
N GLY A 185 -10.69 17.79 11.42
CA GLY A 185 -11.79 16.84 11.39
C GLY A 185 -12.85 17.09 10.32
N ASN A 186 -12.52 17.89 9.29
CA ASN A 186 -13.38 18.09 8.12
C ASN A 186 -12.56 18.01 6.83
N TYR A 187 -12.53 16.83 6.22
CA TYR A 187 -11.70 16.56 5.06
C TYR A 187 -12.34 15.59 4.06
N ASP A 188 -11.88 15.63 2.81
CA ASP A 188 -12.33 14.78 1.71
C ASP A 188 -11.13 14.22 0.92
N ALA A 189 -11.36 13.72 -0.31
CA ALA A 189 -10.31 13.15 -1.15
C ALA A 189 -9.14 14.09 -1.48
N ARG A 190 -9.28 15.41 -1.27
CA ARG A 190 -8.22 16.39 -1.54
C ARG A 190 -7.03 16.23 -0.60
N VAL A 191 -7.16 15.54 0.52
CA VAL A 191 -6.03 15.25 1.42
C VAL A 191 -4.92 14.46 0.72
N ASP A 192 -5.27 13.58 -0.22
CA ASP A 192 -4.29 12.84 -0.99
C ASP A 192 -3.51 13.78 -1.94
N LEU A 193 -4.11 14.89 -2.40
CA LEU A 193 -3.40 15.90 -3.22
C LEU A 193 -2.38 16.68 -2.40
N TRP A 194 -2.67 16.97 -1.13
CA TRP A 194 -1.69 17.55 -0.21
C TRP A 194 -0.47 16.65 -0.08
N SER A 195 -0.68 15.36 0.18
CA SER A 195 0.42 14.39 0.31
C SER A 195 1.28 14.31 -0.95
N VAL A 196 0.68 14.44 -2.15
CA VAL A 196 1.43 14.53 -3.41
C VAL A 196 2.29 15.81 -3.48
N GLY A 197 1.75 16.95 -3.01
CA GLY A 197 2.49 18.20 -2.92
C GLY A 197 3.74 18.06 -2.05
N GLU A 198 3.59 17.51 -0.84
CA GLU A 198 4.70 17.23 0.08
C GLU A 198 5.72 16.27 -0.54
N MET A 199 5.26 15.24 -1.25
CA MET A 199 6.17 14.32 -1.93
C MET A 199 6.97 14.99 -3.04
N HIS A 200 6.39 15.93 -3.80
CA HIS A 200 7.13 16.64 -4.83
C HIS A 200 8.32 17.43 -4.26
N VAL A 201 8.19 17.94 -3.03
CA VAL A 201 9.28 18.63 -2.32
C VAL A 201 10.39 17.67 -1.87
N VAL A 202 10.04 16.39 -1.63
CA VAL A 202 10.95 15.37 -1.11
C VAL A 202 11.68 14.58 -2.23
N LEU A 203 11.15 14.57 -3.45
CA LEU A 203 11.70 13.87 -4.63
C LEU A 203 12.81 14.68 -5.35
#